data_AF-A0A7W4PP09-F1
#
_entry.id   AF-A0A7W4PP09-F1
#
_cell.length_a   1.000
_cell.length_b   1.000
_cell.length_c   1.000
_cell.angle_alpha   90.00
_cell.angle_beta   90.00
_cell.angle_gamma   90.00
#
_symmetry.space_group_name_H-M   'P 1'
#
loop_
_entity.id
_entity.type
_entity.pdbx_description
1 polymer ?
#
loop_
_entity_poly.entity_id
_entity_poly.type
_entity_poly.pdbx_seq_one_letter_code
_entity_poly.pdbx_strand_id
1 'polypeptide(L)'
;MTLPASFSPVPRAARLFLSLGGLLGLLSVAGGALAAHLPDAMFAAPSGRVLAREAVEMGMWHAPALLAVGTLLCVRGRRVPLLLAGAAFALGVVLFGGAVGWTGVTGRHLGPVAPSGGSLLMLGWLLMLVDGVRR
;
A
#
# COMPACT_ATOMS: atom_id res chain seq x y z
N MET A 1 30.41 20.50 -28.26
CA MET A 1 29.22 19.62 -28.25
C MET A 1 29.20 18.90 -26.91
N THR A 2 28.55 19.45 -25.91
CA THR A 2 28.42 18.85 -24.57
C THR A 2 27.31 17.80 -24.60
N LEU A 3 27.65 16.55 -24.30
CA LEU A 3 26.67 15.46 -24.21
C LEU A 3 25.61 15.81 -23.14
N PRO A 4 24.31 15.56 -23.41
CA PRO A 4 23.25 15.83 -22.44
C PRO A 4 23.44 14.98 -21.17
N ALA A 5 22.94 15.52 -20.06
CA ALA A 5 23.03 14.94 -18.72
C ALA A 5 22.75 13.42 -18.74
N SER A 6 23.71 12.64 -18.24
CA SER A 6 23.52 11.22 -17.98
C SER A 6 22.26 11.04 -17.14
N PHE A 7 21.27 10.30 -17.64
CA PHE A 7 20.18 9.81 -16.81
C PHE A 7 20.80 9.08 -15.62
N SER A 8 20.71 9.66 -14.42
CA SER A 8 21.07 8.93 -13.22
C SER A 8 20.13 7.73 -13.13
N PRO A 9 20.66 6.50 -12.94
CA PRO A 9 19.81 5.32 -12.87
C PRO A 9 18.83 5.49 -11.72
N VAL A 10 17.54 5.22 -11.99
CA VAL A 10 16.48 5.30 -10.98
C VAL A 10 16.91 4.47 -9.74
N PRO A 11 16.86 5.05 -8.53
CA PRO A 11 17.26 4.33 -7.32
C PRO A 11 16.52 2.98 -7.23
N ARG A 12 17.21 1.90 -6.87
CA ARG A 12 16.59 0.56 -6.76
C ARG A 12 15.35 0.57 -5.85
N ALA A 13 15.41 1.32 -4.75
CA ALA A 13 14.29 1.51 -3.84
C ALA A 13 13.11 2.26 -4.50
N ALA A 14 13.38 3.26 -5.34
CA ALA A 14 12.34 3.96 -6.08
C ALA A 14 11.63 3.01 -7.05
N ARG A 15 12.38 2.20 -7.82
CA ARG A 15 11.81 1.17 -8.70
C ARG A 15 10.94 0.19 -7.92
N LEU A 16 11.40 -0.27 -6.76
CA LEU A 16 10.64 -1.18 -5.90
C LEU A 16 9.27 -0.56 -5.51
N PHE A 17 9.26 0.65 -4.96
CA PHE A 17 8.00 1.27 -4.51
C PHE A 17 7.07 1.65 -5.66
N LEU A 18 7.61 2.07 -6.82
CA LEU A 18 6.81 2.27 -8.02
C LEU A 18 6.15 0.96 -8.48
N SER A 19 6.90 -0.14 -8.53
CA SER A 19 6.36 -1.45 -8.88
C SER A 19 5.31 -1.94 -7.88
N LEU A 20 5.57 -1.78 -6.57
CA LEU A 20 4.62 -2.15 -5.53
C LEU A 20 3.35 -1.30 -5.58
N GLY A 21 3.46 0.00 -5.83
CA GLY A 21 2.29 0.89 -5.99
C GLY A 21 1.44 0.50 -7.20
N GLY A 22 2.07 0.20 -8.33
CA GLY A 22 1.36 -0.28 -9.53
C GLY A 22 0.69 -1.65 -9.32
N LEU A 23 1.40 -2.59 -8.71
CA LEU A 23 0.84 -3.91 -8.36
C LEU A 23 -0.32 -3.77 -7.39
N LEU A 24 -0.19 -2.95 -6.36
CA LEU A 24 -1.23 -2.75 -5.37
C LEU A 24 -2.47 -2.10 -5.98
N GLY A 25 -2.28 -1.10 -6.86
CA GLY A 25 -3.38 -0.50 -7.62
C GLY A 25 -4.12 -1.54 -8.49
N LEU A 26 -3.38 -2.37 -9.22
CA LEU A 26 -3.96 -3.47 -10.01
C LEU A 26 -4.77 -4.43 -9.14
N LEU A 27 -4.19 -4.90 -8.03
CA LEU A 27 -4.85 -5.83 -7.11
C LEU A 27 -6.08 -5.22 -6.46
N SER A 28 -6.04 -3.94 -6.10
CA SER A 28 -7.20 -3.23 -5.56
C SER A 28 -8.32 -3.05 -6.59
N VAL A 29 -8.00 -2.70 -7.85
CA VAL A 29 -9.03 -2.65 -8.91
C VAL A 29 -9.66 -4.04 -9.13
N ALA A 30 -8.83 -5.07 -9.27
CA ALA A 30 -9.30 -6.44 -9.48
C ALA A 30 -10.13 -6.94 -8.29
N GLY A 31 -9.64 -6.73 -7.07
CA GLY A 31 -10.33 -7.08 -5.83
C GLY A 31 -11.64 -6.33 -5.65
N GLY A 32 -11.69 -5.04 -6.01
CA GLY A 32 -12.91 -4.24 -5.99
C GLY A 32 -13.96 -4.75 -6.97
N ALA A 33 -13.54 -5.11 -8.19
CA ALA A 33 -14.42 -5.73 -9.17
C ALA A 33 -14.98 -7.07 -8.66
N LEU A 34 -14.13 -7.93 -8.07
CA LEU A 34 -14.54 -9.19 -7.46
C LEU A 34 -15.53 -8.96 -6.30
N ALA A 35 -15.23 -8.05 -5.38
CA ALA A 35 -16.09 -7.73 -4.24
C ALA A 35 -17.43 -7.09 -4.67
N ALA A 36 -17.52 -6.52 -5.88
CA ALA A 36 -18.76 -6.00 -6.44
C ALA A 36 -19.61 -7.09 -7.13
N HIS A 37 -18.97 -8.06 -7.80
CA HIS A 37 -19.68 -9.01 -8.68
C HIS A 37 -19.80 -10.44 -8.13
N LEU A 38 -18.98 -10.85 -7.16
CA LEU A 38 -19.11 -12.16 -6.53
C LEU A 38 -20.45 -12.29 -5.79
N PRO A 39 -21.07 -13.49 -5.74
CA PRO A 39 -22.29 -13.71 -4.98
C PRO A 39 -22.04 -13.67 -3.46
N ASP A 40 -23.05 -13.32 -2.67
CA ASP A 40 -22.90 -13.21 -1.20
C ASP A 40 -22.46 -14.52 -0.53
N ALA A 41 -22.78 -15.67 -1.13
CA ALA A 41 -22.36 -16.99 -0.67
C ALA A 41 -20.83 -17.18 -0.59
N MET A 42 -20.05 -16.32 -1.25
CA MET A 42 -18.58 -16.34 -1.18
C MET A 42 -18.03 -15.69 0.10
N PHE A 43 -18.88 -15.04 0.90
CA PHE A 43 -18.48 -14.34 2.11
C PHE A 43 -19.09 -15.04 3.33
N ALA A 44 -18.27 -15.78 4.08
CA ALA A 44 -18.75 -16.52 5.24
C ALA A 44 -19.15 -15.60 6.41
N ALA A 45 -18.51 -14.44 6.55
CA ALA A 45 -18.92 -13.45 7.55
C ALA A 45 -20.19 -12.71 7.08
N PRO A 46 -21.17 -12.43 7.96
CA PRO A 46 -22.34 -11.62 7.61
C PRO A 46 -22.00 -10.24 7.02
N SER A 47 -20.89 -9.64 7.48
CA SER A 47 -20.34 -8.39 6.96
C SER A 47 -19.18 -8.59 5.96
N GLY A 48 -19.01 -9.80 5.44
CA GLY A 48 -17.78 -10.20 4.75
C GLY A 48 -17.51 -9.45 3.45
N ARG A 49 -18.54 -9.10 2.70
CA ARG A 49 -18.41 -8.23 1.52
C ARG A 49 -17.93 -6.83 1.90
N VAL A 50 -18.42 -6.29 3.01
CA VAL A 50 -17.98 -4.97 3.52
C VAL A 50 -16.52 -5.05 3.91
N LEU A 51 -16.12 -6.07 4.68
CA LEU A 51 -14.72 -6.29 5.05
C LEU A 51 -13.81 -6.44 3.80
N ALA A 52 -14.24 -7.18 2.78
CA ALA A 52 -13.49 -7.29 1.53
C ALA A 52 -13.32 -5.93 0.83
N ARG A 53 -14.35 -5.07 0.83
CA ARG A 53 -14.27 -3.71 0.29
C ARG A 53 -13.32 -2.83 1.10
N GLU A 54 -13.37 -2.88 2.43
CA GLU A 54 -12.44 -2.15 3.31
C GLU A 54 -10.98 -2.56 3.06
N ALA A 55 -10.72 -3.86 2.89
CA ALA A 55 -9.39 -4.36 2.56
C ALA A 55 -8.88 -3.82 1.21
N VAL A 56 -9.75 -3.83 0.19
CA VAL A 56 -9.46 -3.31 -1.15
C VAL A 56 -9.21 -1.80 -1.13
N GLU A 57 -10.06 -1.05 -0.43
CA GLU A 57 -9.98 0.41 -0.31
C GLU A 57 -8.68 0.82 0.39
N MET A 58 -8.30 0.11 1.45
CA MET A 58 -7.03 0.37 2.12
C MET A 58 -5.84 0.15 1.18
N GLY A 59 -5.88 -0.89 0.34
CA GLY A 59 -4.90 -1.08 -0.74
C GLY A 59 -4.92 0.07 -1.75
N MET A 60 -6.11 0.53 -2.15
CA MET A 60 -6.28 1.57 -3.16
C MET A 60 -5.69 2.91 -2.70
N TRP A 61 -5.86 3.30 -1.44
CA TRP A 61 -5.29 4.54 -0.90
C TRP A 61 -3.76 4.49 -0.77
N HIS A 62 -3.19 3.30 -0.55
CA HIS A 62 -1.75 3.15 -0.36
C HIS A 62 -0.98 2.86 -1.66
N ALA A 63 -1.67 2.49 -2.73
CA ALA A 63 -1.10 2.42 -4.07
C ALA A 63 -0.51 3.78 -4.53
N PRO A 64 -1.27 4.90 -4.57
CA PRO A 64 -0.72 6.21 -4.91
C PRO A 64 0.28 6.70 -3.86
N ALA A 65 0.14 6.33 -2.59
CA ALA A 65 1.15 6.65 -1.57
C ALA A 65 2.52 6.01 -1.89
N LEU A 66 2.55 4.73 -2.28
CA LEU A 66 3.77 4.06 -2.72
C LEU A 66 4.35 4.66 -4.00
N LEU A 67 3.49 5.04 -4.96
CA LEU A 67 3.92 5.75 -6.17
C LEU A 67 4.56 7.11 -5.81
N ALA A 68 3.97 7.83 -4.85
CA ALA A 68 4.51 9.10 -4.36
C ALA A 68 5.88 8.90 -3.68
N VAL A 69 6.03 7.88 -2.82
CA VAL A 69 7.32 7.54 -2.19
C VAL A 69 8.39 7.24 -3.25
N GLY A 70 8.07 6.41 -4.24
CA GLY A 70 8.99 6.09 -5.33
C GLY A 70 9.41 7.32 -6.13
N THR A 71 8.45 8.18 -6.46
CA THR A 71 8.69 9.44 -7.18
C THR A 71 9.54 10.41 -6.37
N LEU A 72 9.27 10.57 -5.07
CA LEU A 72 10.05 11.44 -4.19
C LEU A 72 11.49 10.95 -4.04
N LEU A 73 11.73 9.64 -4.02
CA LEU A 73 13.08 9.08 -4.02
C LEU A 73 13.85 9.37 -5.32
N CYS A 74 13.17 9.47 -6.47
CA CYS A 74 13.79 9.91 -7.73
C CYS A 74 14.21 11.38 -7.67
N VAL A 75 13.37 12.25 -7.09
CA VAL A 75 13.59 13.71 -7.09
C VAL A 75 14.52 14.16 -5.97
N ARG A 76 14.36 13.60 -4.77
CA ARG A 76 15.07 14.02 -3.54
C ARG A 76 16.24 13.11 -3.17
N GLY A 77 16.46 12.04 -3.94
CA GLY A 77 17.46 11.02 -3.66
C GLY A 77 17.08 10.11 -2.49
N ARG A 78 18.05 9.33 -2.01
CA ARG A 78 17.82 8.32 -0.98
C ARG A 78 17.68 8.96 0.41
N ARG A 79 16.44 9.10 0.89
CA ARG A 79 16.12 9.61 2.23
C ARG A 79 15.55 8.51 3.13
N VAL A 80 16.08 8.39 4.35
CA VAL A 80 15.67 7.35 5.32
C VAL A 80 14.16 7.40 5.63
N PRO A 81 13.54 8.57 5.89
CA PRO A 81 12.10 8.63 6.16
C PRO A 81 11.25 8.07 5.01
N LEU A 82 11.60 8.37 3.76
CA LEU A 82 10.89 7.83 2.58
C LEU A 82 11.04 6.32 2.44
N LEU A 83 12.23 5.76 2.71
CA LEU A 83 12.44 4.31 2.69
C LEU A 83 11.58 3.60 3.74
N LEU A 84 11.55 4.15 4.96
CA LEU A 84 10.74 3.61 6.04
C LEU A 84 9.25 3.77 5.78
N ALA A 85 8.82 4.90 5.21
CA ALA A 85 7.42 5.14 4.83
C ALA A 85 6.94 4.11 3.80
N GLY A 86 7.72 3.89 2.73
CA GLY A 86 7.39 2.89 1.71
C GLY A 86 7.32 1.47 2.27
N ALA A 87 8.25 1.09 3.15
CA ALA A 87 8.21 -0.22 3.82
C ALA A 87 6.98 -0.36 4.75
N ALA A 88 6.67 0.69 5.52
CA ALA A 88 5.54 0.70 6.44
C ALA A 88 4.20 0.61 5.69
N PHE A 89 4.04 1.32 4.57
CA PHE A 89 2.87 1.18 3.70
C PHE A 89 2.75 -0.22 3.11
N ALA A 90 3.82 -0.74 2.51
CA ALA A 90 3.79 -2.05 1.87
C ALA A 90 3.43 -3.17 2.87
N LEU A 91 4.10 -3.19 4.04
CA LEU A 91 3.81 -4.18 5.07
C LEU A 91 2.44 -3.95 5.72
N GLY A 92 2.09 -2.70 6.01
CA GLY A 92 0.83 -2.33 6.63
C GLY A 92 -0.38 -2.75 5.80
N VAL A 93 -0.32 -2.59 4.47
CA VAL A 93 -1.40 -3.01 3.56
C VAL A 93 -1.55 -4.53 3.56
N VAL A 94 -0.45 -5.27 3.52
CA VAL A 94 -0.49 -6.74 3.54
C VAL A 94 -1.11 -7.24 4.84
N LEU A 95 -0.70 -6.70 5.99
CA LEU A 95 -1.22 -7.10 7.30
C LEU A 95 -2.69 -6.68 7.48
N PHE A 96 -3.02 -5.41 7.23
CA PHE A 96 -4.37 -4.89 7.40
C PHE A 96 -5.33 -5.51 6.39
N GLY A 97 -5.06 -5.33 5.09
CA GLY A 97 -5.92 -5.81 4.01
C GLY A 97 -6.03 -7.33 4.00
N GLY A 98 -4.91 -8.04 4.24
CA GLY A 98 -4.89 -9.49 4.34
C GLY A 98 -5.76 -10.01 5.48
N ALA A 99 -5.64 -9.46 6.69
CA ALA A 99 -6.42 -9.91 7.84
C ALA A 99 -7.91 -9.56 7.75
N VAL A 100 -8.24 -8.35 7.27
CA VAL A 100 -9.63 -7.93 7.08
C VAL A 100 -10.30 -8.73 5.95
N GLY A 101 -9.62 -8.90 4.81
CA GLY A 101 -10.11 -9.72 3.70
C GLY A 101 -10.28 -11.20 4.07
N TRP A 102 -9.31 -11.76 4.81
CA TRP A 102 -9.40 -13.11 5.36
C TRP A 102 -10.61 -13.27 6.28
N THR A 103 -10.84 -12.31 7.17
CA THR A 103 -12.02 -12.30 8.04
C THR A 103 -13.30 -12.26 7.22
N GLY A 104 -13.35 -11.46 6.15
CA GLY A 104 -14.53 -11.35 5.30
C GLY A 104 -14.88 -12.64 4.55
N VAL A 105 -13.87 -13.33 4.00
CA VAL A 105 -14.09 -14.58 3.24
C VAL A 105 -14.34 -15.76 4.17
N THR A 106 -13.62 -15.87 5.29
CA THR A 106 -13.61 -17.08 6.14
C THR A 106 -14.45 -16.97 7.41
N GLY A 107 -14.84 -15.76 7.82
CA GLY A 107 -15.46 -15.50 9.11
C GLY A 107 -14.51 -15.59 10.31
N ARG A 108 -13.21 -15.82 10.09
CA ARG A 108 -12.23 -16.02 11.17
C ARG A 108 -11.35 -14.80 11.37
N HIS A 109 -11.34 -14.26 12.57
CA HIS A 109 -10.47 -13.14 12.93
C HIS A 109 -9.03 -13.62 13.19
N LEU A 110 -8.06 -12.87 12.70
CA LEU A 110 -6.62 -13.11 12.97
C LEU A 110 -6.10 -12.30 14.17
N GLY A 111 -6.98 -11.89 15.09
CA GLY A 111 -6.63 -11.11 16.26
C GLY A 111 -5.98 -9.75 15.90
N PRO A 112 -4.81 -9.40 16.48
CA PRO A 112 -4.22 -8.07 16.37
C PRO A 112 -3.52 -7.78 15.03
N VAL A 113 -3.56 -8.71 14.06
CA VAL A 113 -2.88 -8.53 12.76
C VAL A 113 -3.39 -7.28 12.03
N ALA A 114 -4.71 -7.08 11.94
CA ALA A 114 -5.28 -5.89 11.30
C ALA A 114 -4.89 -4.58 12.03
N PRO A 115 -5.06 -4.44 13.36
CA PRO A 115 -4.56 -3.29 14.11
C PRO A 115 -3.06 -3.00 13.95
N SER A 116 -2.24 -4.05 13.87
CA SER A 116 -0.80 -3.93 13.66
C SER A 116 -0.50 -3.37 12.27
N GLY A 117 -1.21 -3.85 11.25
CA GLY A 117 -1.16 -3.29 9.90
C GLY A 117 -1.57 -1.82 9.89
N GLY A 118 -2.70 -1.47 10.50
CA GLY A 118 -3.19 -0.09 10.60
C GLY A 118 -2.17 0.85 11.27
N SER A 119 -1.52 0.40 12.34
CA SER A 119 -0.44 1.16 13.00
C SER A 119 0.74 1.44 12.08
N LEU A 120 1.14 0.48 11.24
CA LEU A 120 2.19 0.69 10.24
C LEU A 120 1.76 1.67 9.15
N LEU A 121 0.50 1.63 8.71
CA LEU A 121 -0.03 2.59 7.74
C LEU A 121 0.02 4.01 8.31
N MET A 122 -0.41 4.20 9.56
CA MET A 122 -0.31 5.48 10.26
C MET A 122 1.15 5.95 10.38
N LEU A 123 2.07 5.05 10.73
CA LEU A 123 3.49 5.35 10.79
C LEU A 123 4.05 5.77 9.42
N GLY A 124 3.62 5.13 8.33
CA GLY A 124 4.02 5.50 6.97
C GLY A 124 3.64 6.94 6.62
N TRP A 125 2.41 7.35 6.94
CA TRP A 125 1.94 8.72 6.75
C TRP A 125 2.70 9.71 7.63
N LEU A 126 2.96 9.36 8.89
CA LEU A 126 3.77 10.18 9.80
C LEU A 126 5.19 10.38 9.26
N LEU A 127 5.82 9.35 8.70
CA LEU A 127 7.15 9.44 8.11
C LEU A 127 7.17 10.30 6.84
N MET A 128 6.10 10.26 6.03
CA MET A 128 5.93 11.19 4.91
C MET A 128 5.80 12.64 5.38
N LEU A 129 5.03 12.89 6.45
CA LEU A 129 4.94 14.21 7.07
C LEU A 129 6.33 14.69 7.54
N VAL A 130 7.09 13.82 8.21
CA VAL A 130 8.45 14.11 8.67
C VAL A 130 9.41 14.43 7.51
N ASP A 131 9.34 13.70 6.39
CA ASP A 131 10.14 14.03 5.19
C ASP A 131 9.71 15.38 4.57
N GLY A 132 8.41 15.66 4.58
CA GLY A 132 7.84 16.89 4.03
C GLY A 132 8.29 18.15 4.76
N VAL A 133 8.41 18.09 6.09
CA VAL A 133 8.83 19.24 6.92
C VAL A 133 10.35 19.41 7.00
N ARG A 134 11.12 18.34 6.77
CA ARG A 134 12.60 18.37 6.75
C ARG A 134 13.08 18.71 5.33
N ARG A 135 13.34 19.99 5.07
CA ARG A 135 13.91 20.48 3.80
C ARG A 135 15.24 19.81 3.50
#